data_AF-A0A1E4JHM8-F1
#
_entry.id   AF-A0A1E4JHM8-F1
#
_cell.length_a   1.000
_cell.length_b   1.000
_cell.length_c   1.000
_cell.angle_alpha   90.00
_cell.angle_beta   90.00
_cell.angle_gamma   90.00
#
_symmetry.space_group_name_H-M   'P 1'
#
loop_
_entity.id
_entity.type
_entity.pdbx_description
1 polymer ?
#
loop_
_entity_poly.entity_id
_entity_poly.type
_entity_poly.pdbx_seq_one_letter_code
_entity_poly.pdbx_strand_id
1 'polypeptide(L)'
;MFALIALAGCDRLSSDGRSNAVSPAEAEVRLDDPEAMAETANTTAPAPMSWTVHHDPESPAASYGASGAQPVFALRCDRAAGQIALIRGGGAPGGLGIAVDGADKRYESRPLRGDVTGFEARTPLDDPWLDRMSAGGARLTLSANDGQPIDIIGGPAIRRVVSACRAPKVEPIDGATFTGALPCADCPGIDVTLTFQDAVQPGRYRLVFRYRERGTITTEGNATAAPPDVGPVYRLAPDKGGEISWIEQVRPDIIVFRTPDNFRSDAMARYPLTRTQGQVQ
;
A
#
# COMPACT_ATOMS: atom_id res chain seq x y z
N MET A 1 7.84 32.32 43.74
CA MET A 1 6.90 33.20 43.00
C MET A 1 7.09 32.89 41.52
N PHE A 2 6.35 31.91 41.00
CA PHE A 2 6.44 31.45 39.61
C PHE A 2 5.09 31.71 38.93
N ALA A 3 5.13 32.38 37.80
CA ALA A 3 3.99 32.85 37.04
C ALA A 3 3.39 31.74 36.16
N LEU A 4 2.07 31.57 36.26
CA LEU A 4 1.25 30.78 35.35
C LEU A 4 0.92 31.61 34.10
N ILE A 5 1.10 31.04 32.90
CA ILE A 5 0.53 31.55 31.66
C ILE A 5 -0.44 30.50 31.13
N ALA A 6 -1.72 30.87 31.13
CA ALA A 6 -2.80 30.12 30.50
C ALA A 6 -3.00 30.66 29.07
N LEU A 7 -3.04 29.77 28.08
CA LEU A 7 -3.45 30.08 26.72
C LEU A 7 -4.68 29.24 26.38
N ALA A 8 -5.84 29.90 26.41
CA ALA A 8 -7.09 29.40 25.88
C ALA A 8 -7.29 30.02 24.49
N GLY A 9 -7.47 29.19 23.47
CA GLY A 9 -7.82 29.62 22.12
C GLY A 9 -8.79 28.61 21.51
N CYS A 10 -10.10 28.85 21.71
CA CYS A 10 -11.16 28.12 21.04
C CYS A 10 -11.63 28.96 19.86
N ASP A 11 -11.27 28.56 18.63
CA ASP A 11 -11.86 29.13 17.42
C ASP A 11 -13.06 28.29 16.99
N ARG A 12 -14.21 28.96 16.88
CA ARG A 12 -15.47 28.40 16.38
C ARG A 12 -15.57 28.73 14.90
N LEU A 13 -15.47 27.73 14.03
CA LEU A 13 -15.77 27.90 12.60
C LEU A 13 -17.29 27.74 12.39
N SER A 14 -17.93 28.85 12.01
CA SER A 14 -19.30 28.94 11.53
C SER A 14 -19.51 28.18 10.23
N SER A 15 -20.61 27.42 10.17
CA SER A 15 -21.13 26.77 8.96
C SER A 15 -22.26 27.63 8.40
N ASP A 16 -21.97 28.47 7.41
CA ASP A 16 -23.00 29.18 6.65
C ASP A 16 -23.59 28.24 5.58
N GLY A 17 -24.79 27.75 5.87
CA GLY A 17 -25.65 27.08 4.89
C GLY A 17 -26.30 28.09 3.95
N ARG A 18 -25.92 28.08 2.67
CA ARG A 18 -26.67 28.73 1.59
C ARG A 18 -27.59 27.71 0.92
N SER A 19 -28.86 27.73 1.32
CA SER A 19 -29.97 27.07 0.64
C SER A 19 -30.50 28.01 -0.45
N ASN A 20 -30.24 27.71 -1.72
CA ASN A 20 -30.87 28.39 -2.84
C ASN A 20 -32.18 27.69 -3.19
N ALA A 21 -33.29 28.34 -2.85
CA ALA A 21 -34.62 28.00 -3.35
C ALA A 21 -34.75 28.43 -4.82
N VAL A 22 -35.08 27.50 -5.71
CA VAL A 22 -35.41 27.78 -7.11
C VAL A 22 -36.93 27.72 -7.27
N SER A 23 -37.46 28.76 -7.90
CA SER A 23 -38.88 28.99 -8.18
C SER A 23 -39.33 28.15 -9.39
N PRO A 24 -40.55 27.58 -9.40
CA PRO A 24 -41.11 26.91 -10.57
C PRO A 24 -41.78 27.94 -11.49
N ALA A 25 -41.26 28.10 -12.71
CA ALA A 25 -41.95 28.78 -13.80
C ALA A 25 -42.46 27.72 -14.78
N GLU A 26 -43.79 27.64 -14.89
CA GLU A 26 -44.51 26.85 -15.89
C GLU A 26 -44.17 27.36 -17.30
N ALA A 27 -43.71 26.45 -18.15
CA ALA A 27 -43.65 26.66 -19.59
C ALA A 27 -44.29 25.43 -20.27
N GLU A 28 -45.44 25.65 -20.88
CA GLU A 28 -46.12 24.69 -21.76
C GLU A 28 -45.21 24.36 -22.95
N VAL A 29 -44.90 23.07 -23.14
CA VAL A 29 -44.18 22.59 -24.32
C VAL A 29 -45.10 21.69 -25.14
N ARG A 30 -45.27 22.11 -26.40
CA ARG A 30 -45.97 21.43 -27.49
C ARG A 30 -45.44 20.01 -27.70
N LEU A 31 -46.36 19.06 -27.75
CA LEU A 31 -46.20 17.78 -28.42
C LEU A 31 -46.26 18.04 -29.94
N ASP A 32 -45.31 17.46 -30.69
CA ASP A 32 -45.44 16.94 -32.06
C ASP A 32 -44.11 17.06 -32.84
N ASP A 33 -43.23 16.06 -32.69
CA ASP A 33 -42.39 15.58 -33.81
C ASP A 33 -41.76 14.19 -33.48
N PRO A 34 -42.27 13.07 -34.00
CA PRO A 34 -41.73 11.73 -33.71
C PRO A 34 -40.58 11.25 -34.63
N GLU A 35 -39.97 12.10 -35.47
CA GLU A 35 -39.09 11.60 -36.54
C GLU A 35 -37.67 12.20 -36.63
N ALA A 36 -37.16 12.81 -35.56
CA ALA A 36 -35.80 13.33 -35.54
C ALA A 36 -35.08 13.17 -34.18
N MET A 37 -35.11 11.98 -33.58
CA MET A 37 -34.11 11.62 -32.56
C MET A 37 -32.84 11.12 -33.26
N ALA A 38 -32.17 12.04 -33.96
CA ALA A 38 -30.79 11.85 -34.36
C ALA A 38 -29.97 11.63 -33.09
N GLU A 39 -29.47 10.41 -32.97
CA GLU A 39 -28.49 9.93 -32.02
C GLU A 39 -27.40 11.00 -31.83
N THR A 40 -27.57 11.85 -30.81
CA THR A 40 -26.53 12.77 -30.36
C THR A 40 -25.44 11.89 -29.79
N ALA A 41 -24.51 11.49 -30.65
CA ALA A 41 -23.30 10.76 -30.29
C ALA A 41 -22.60 11.56 -29.20
N ASN A 42 -22.88 11.17 -27.96
CA ASN A 42 -22.41 11.84 -26.76
C ASN A 42 -20.91 11.58 -26.73
N THR A 43 -20.14 12.48 -27.34
CA THR A 43 -18.70 12.35 -27.47
C THR A 43 -18.11 12.69 -26.11
N THR A 44 -18.21 11.73 -25.19
CA THR A 44 -17.58 11.82 -23.88
C THR A 44 -16.08 11.94 -24.09
N ALA A 45 -15.47 12.98 -23.53
CA ALA A 45 -14.03 13.14 -23.57
C ALA A 45 -13.34 11.86 -23.06
N PRO A 46 -12.23 11.41 -23.68
CA PRO A 46 -11.55 10.22 -23.25
C PRO A 46 -11.14 10.34 -21.78
N ALA A 47 -11.32 9.25 -21.03
CA ALA A 47 -10.97 9.21 -19.61
C ALA A 47 -9.48 9.54 -19.41
N PRO A 48 -9.12 10.32 -18.38
CA PRO A 48 -7.74 10.69 -18.13
C PRO A 48 -6.87 9.47 -17.86
N MET A 49 -5.66 9.47 -18.41
CA MET A 49 -4.65 8.43 -18.17
C MET A 49 -4.09 8.58 -16.75
N SER A 50 -4.07 7.50 -15.98
CA SER A 50 -3.63 7.53 -14.59
C SER A 50 -3.00 6.21 -14.15
N TRP A 51 -2.28 6.25 -13.03
CA TRP A 51 -1.77 5.06 -12.36
C TRP A 51 -2.83 4.45 -11.45
N THR A 52 -3.03 3.14 -11.59
CA THR A 52 -3.74 2.29 -10.63
C THR A 52 -2.74 1.35 -9.98
N VAL A 53 -2.72 1.28 -8.64
CA VAL A 53 -1.87 0.35 -7.89
C VAL A 53 -2.72 -0.81 -7.41
N HIS A 54 -2.25 -2.04 -7.64
CA HIS A 54 -2.87 -3.27 -7.18
C HIS A 54 -2.07 -3.84 -6.01
N HIS A 55 -2.74 -3.93 -4.87
CA HIS A 55 -2.16 -4.42 -3.62
C HIS A 55 -2.36 -5.93 -3.52
N ASP A 56 -1.50 -6.68 -4.20
CA ASP A 56 -1.34 -8.13 -3.99
C ASP A 56 -0.01 -8.35 -3.24
N PRO A 57 0.01 -9.02 -2.08
CA PRO A 57 1.25 -9.23 -1.32
C PRO A 57 2.27 -10.14 -2.02
N GLU A 58 1.82 -11.05 -2.88
CA GLU A 58 2.68 -11.97 -3.64
C GLU A 58 3.10 -11.37 -4.98
N SER A 59 2.23 -10.57 -5.60
CA SER A 59 2.46 -9.96 -6.90
C SER A 59 2.06 -8.48 -6.96
N PRO A 60 2.71 -7.57 -6.19
CA PRO A 60 2.44 -6.14 -6.29
C PRO A 60 2.52 -5.66 -7.74
N ALA A 61 1.54 -4.87 -8.16
CA ALA A 61 1.48 -4.38 -9.54
C ALA A 61 0.98 -2.94 -9.61
N ALA A 62 1.34 -2.26 -10.69
CA ALA A 62 0.77 -0.97 -11.04
C ALA A 62 0.54 -0.91 -12.55
N SER A 63 -0.55 -0.29 -12.95
CA SER A 63 -0.95 -0.14 -14.34
C SER A 63 -1.19 1.33 -14.65
N TYR A 64 -0.74 1.78 -15.82
CA TYR A 64 -0.97 3.11 -16.36
C TYR A 64 -1.89 3.00 -17.57
N GLY A 65 -3.02 3.70 -17.53
CA GLY A 65 -4.06 3.58 -18.54
C GLY A 65 -5.30 4.42 -18.25
N ALA A 66 -6.23 4.41 -19.20
CA ALA A 66 -7.59 4.90 -18.98
C ALA A 66 -8.37 3.88 -18.14
N SER A 67 -9.25 4.37 -17.26
CA SER A 67 -10.10 3.50 -16.43
C SER A 67 -10.97 2.59 -17.30
N GLY A 68 -11.01 1.29 -16.98
CA GLY A 68 -11.78 0.29 -17.73
C GLY A 68 -11.17 -0.16 -19.06
N ALA A 69 -10.02 0.39 -19.47
CA ALA A 69 -9.32 0.00 -20.69
C ALA A 69 -8.10 -0.90 -20.41
N GLN A 70 -7.57 -1.53 -21.46
CA GLN A 70 -6.29 -2.23 -21.37
C GLN A 70 -5.18 -1.21 -21.03
N PRO A 71 -4.29 -1.51 -20.07
CA PRO A 71 -3.23 -0.59 -19.70
C PRO A 71 -2.21 -0.43 -20.82
N VAL A 72 -1.75 0.82 -21.04
CA VAL A 72 -0.69 1.08 -22.01
C VAL A 72 0.66 0.66 -21.44
N PHE A 73 0.84 0.74 -20.12
CA PHE A 73 2.06 0.27 -19.45
C PHE A 73 1.71 -0.32 -18.09
N ALA A 74 2.42 -1.36 -17.67
CA ALA A 74 2.26 -1.94 -16.34
C ALA A 74 3.59 -2.46 -15.80
N LEU A 75 3.69 -2.49 -14.47
CA LEU A 75 4.74 -3.15 -13.73
C LEU A 75 4.10 -4.25 -12.89
N ARG A 76 4.73 -5.42 -12.86
CA ARG A 76 4.33 -6.53 -11.99
C ARG A 76 5.55 -7.14 -11.33
N CYS A 77 5.50 -7.29 -10.02
CA CYS A 77 6.52 -8.01 -9.27
C CYS A 77 6.43 -9.51 -9.54
N ASP A 78 7.57 -10.13 -9.83
CA ASP A 78 7.76 -11.57 -9.82
C ASP A 78 8.82 -11.88 -8.74
N ARG A 79 8.35 -11.99 -7.50
CA ARG A 79 9.22 -12.14 -6.33
C ARG A 79 10.00 -13.45 -6.38
N ALA A 80 9.37 -14.52 -6.86
CA ALA A 80 10.02 -15.83 -7.00
C ALA A 80 11.22 -15.77 -7.96
N ALA A 81 11.10 -14.99 -9.05
CA ALA A 81 12.20 -14.76 -9.97
C ALA A 81 13.15 -13.61 -9.55
N GLY A 82 12.83 -12.85 -8.50
CA GLY A 82 13.59 -11.65 -8.12
C GLY A 82 13.57 -10.55 -9.20
N GLN A 83 12.46 -10.43 -9.93
CA GLN A 83 12.35 -9.57 -11.11
C GLN A 83 11.12 -8.67 -11.09
N ILE A 84 11.17 -7.59 -11.85
CA ILE A 84 10.00 -6.81 -12.27
C ILE A 84 9.73 -7.11 -13.74
N ALA A 85 8.49 -7.51 -14.04
CA ALA A 85 7.96 -7.54 -15.38
C ALA A 85 7.50 -6.14 -15.78
N LEU A 86 8.05 -5.62 -16.87
CA LEU A 86 7.70 -4.35 -17.51
C LEU A 86 6.86 -4.68 -18.73
N ILE A 87 5.58 -4.32 -18.69
CA ILE A 87 4.59 -4.73 -19.69
C ILE A 87 4.14 -3.51 -20.48
N ARG A 88 4.25 -3.58 -21.81
CA ARG A 88 3.75 -2.56 -22.73
C ARG A 88 2.58 -3.13 -23.53
N GLY A 89 1.44 -2.44 -23.49
CA GLY A 89 0.27 -2.78 -24.29
C GLY A 89 0.42 -2.35 -25.76
N GLY A 90 0.08 -3.24 -26.70
CA GLY A 90 0.24 -3.00 -28.14
C GLY A 90 1.70 -3.04 -28.64
N GLY A 91 1.89 -2.79 -29.94
CA GLY A 91 3.19 -2.86 -30.64
C GLY A 91 3.66 -4.30 -30.93
N ALA A 92 4.66 -4.45 -31.79
CA ALA A 92 5.30 -5.73 -32.04
C ALA A 92 6.41 -6.02 -31.01
N PRO A 93 6.66 -7.30 -30.70
CA PRO A 93 7.81 -7.71 -29.90
C PRO A 93 9.13 -7.32 -30.57
N GLY A 94 10.21 -7.17 -29.78
CA GLY A 94 11.57 -6.92 -30.30
C GLY A 94 12.37 -5.85 -29.54
N GLY A 95 11.87 -5.44 -28.38
CA GLY A 95 12.58 -4.61 -27.41
C GLY A 95 11.70 -3.53 -26.82
N LEU A 96 11.78 -3.35 -25.50
CA LEU A 96 11.20 -2.22 -24.78
C LEU A 96 12.30 -1.20 -24.53
N GLY A 97 12.21 -0.03 -25.17
CA GLY A 97 13.04 1.12 -24.81
C GLY A 97 12.32 1.95 -23.74
N ILE A 98 13.05 2.34 -22.69
CA ILE A 98 12.57 3.26 -21.66
C ILE A 98 13.58 4.39 -21.57
N ALA A 99 13.15 5.59 -21.91
CA ALA A 99 13.87 6.83 -21.63
C ALA A 99 13.43 7.37 -20.28
N VAL A 100 14.37 7.84 -19.45
CA VAL A 100 14.08 8.57 -18.20
C VAL A 100 15.01 9.78 -18.14
N ASP A 101 14.43 10.97 -18.17
CA ASP A 101 15.15 12.24 -18.09
C ASP A 101 16.34 12.34 -19.08
N GLY A 102 16.13 11.84 -20.31
CA GLY A 102 17.12 11.87 -21.40
C GLY A 102 18.17 10.76 -21.38
N ALA A 103 18.13 9.85 -20.40
CA ALA A 103 18.90 8.60 -20.45
C ALA A 103 18.02 7.48 -20.99
N ASP A 104 18.55 6.62 -21.84
CA ASP A 104 17.82 5.52 -22.46
C ASP A 104 18.35 4.16 -22.00
N LYS A 105 17.44 3.23 -21.71
CA LYS A 105 17.74 1.82 -21.50
C LYS A 105 16.82 0.95 -22.34
N ARG A 106 17.40 -0.08 -22.96
CA ARG A 106 16.67 -1.03 -23.79
C ARG A 106 16.64 -2.39 -23.13
N TYR A 107 15.47 -3.01 -23.12
CA TYR A 107 15.24 -4.33 -22.59
C TYR A 107 14.82 -5.27 -23.72
N GLU A 108 15.31 -6.51 -23.68
CA GLU A 108 14.74 -7.56 -24.52
C GLU A 108 13.32 -7.86 -24.05
N SER A 109 12.40 -7.96 -25.02
CA SER A 109 11.00 -8.23 -24.75
C SER A 109 10.51 -9.47 -25.48
N ARG A 110 9.55 -10.15 -24.87
CA ARG A 110 8.84 -11.29 -25.44
C ARG A 110 7.36 -10.97 -25.58
N PRO A 111 6.66 -11.55 -26.57
CA PRO A 111 5.21 -11.41 -26.66
C PRO A 111 4.52 -11.88 -25.39
N LEU A 112 3.48 -11.16 -24.96
CA LEU A 112 2.57 -11.67 -23.93
C LEU A 112 1.77 -12.85 -24.48
N ARG A 113 1.45 -13.81 -23.61
CA ARG A 113 0.55 -14.92 -23.93
C ARG A 113 -0.86 -14.59 -23.43
N GLY A 114 -1.88 -14.95 -24.21
CA GLY A 114 -3.30 -14.75 -23.87
C GLY A 114 -3.93 -13.61 -24.68
N ASP A 115 -5.08 -13.13 -24.20
CA ASP A 115 -5.93 -12.15 -24.92
C ASP A 115 -5.38 -10.72 -24.88
N VAL A 116 -4.33 -10.48 -24.09
CA VAL A 116 -3.71 -9.17 -23.92
C VAL A 116 -2.67 -8.96 -25.02
N THR A 117 -2.97 -8.08 -25.99
CA THR A 117 -1.98 -7.69 -27.01
C THR A 117 -0.88 -6.84 -26.39
N GLY A 118 0.37 -7.30 -26.49
CA GLY A 118 1.52 -6.54 -26.01
C GLY A 118 2.76 -7.40 -25.81
N PHE A 119 3.75 -6.84 -25.14
CA PHE A 119 5.01 -7.51 -24.85
C PHE A 119 5.50 -7.23 -23.43
N GLU A 120 6.24 -8.19 -22.89
CA GLU A 120 6.83 -8.18 -21.55
C GLU A 120 8.36 -8.14 -21.68
N ALA A 121 8.97 -7.17 -21.03
CA ALA A 121 10.39 -7.19 -20.69
C ALA A 121 10.55 -7.54 -19.21
N ARG A 122 11.72 -8.03 -18.82
CA ARG A 122 12.03 -8.34 -17.42
C ARG A 122 13.32 -7.66 -17.02
N THR A 123 13.35 -7.18 -15.78
CA THR A 123 14.56 -6.61 -15.19
C THR A 123 14.77 -7.12 -13.76
N PRO A 124 16.02 -7.32 -13.32
CA PRO A 124 16.32 -7.61 -11.93
C PRO A 124 15.74 -6.55 -10.98
N LEU A 125 15.31 -6.99 -9.80
CA LEU A 125 14.70 -6.11 -8.81
C LEU A 125 15.66 -5.06 -8.23
N ASP A 126 16.96 -5.30 -8.29
CA ASP A 126 18.04 -4.40 -7.89
C ASP A 126 18.53 -3.48 -9.04
N ASP A 127 17.88 -3.51 -10.21
CA ASP A 127 18.22 -2.62 -11.32
C ASP A 127 18.05 -1.14 -10.91
N PRO A 128 19.13 -0.32 -10.92
CA PRO A 128 19.05 1.09 -10.54
C PRO A 128 18.14 1.91 -11.47
N TRP A 129 17.78 1.37 -12.65
CA TRP A 129 16.77 1.98 -13.52
C TRP A 129 15.40 2.08 -12.86
N LEU A 130 15.04 1.10 -12.02
CA LEU A 130 13.79 1.11 -11.26
C LEU A 130 13.70 2.32 -10.33
N ASP A 131 14.83 2.69 -9.70
CA ASP A 131 14.87 3.85 -8.80
C ASP A 131 14.70 5.16 -9.56
N ARG A 132 15.31 5.29 -10.74
CA ARG A 132 15.11 6.45 -11.64
C ARG A 132 13.64 6.59 -12.06
N MET A 133 13.02 5.50 -12.51
CA MET A 133 11.59 5.52 -12.87
C MET A 133 10.68 5.86 -11.69
N SER A 134 11.09 5.49 -10.47
CA SER A 134 10.33 5.74 -9.24
C SER A 134 10.51 7.15 -8.67
N ALA A 135 11.45 7.93 -9.19
CA ALA A 135 11.75 9.28 -8.73
C ALA A 135 10.53 10.21 -8.89
N GLY A 136 10.36 11.13 -7.95
CA GLY A 136 9.21 12.04 -7.96
C GLY A 136 9.28 12.96 -9.18
N GLY A 137 8.25 12.95 -10.03
CA GLY A 137 8.20 13.78 -11.23
C GLY A 137 8.98 13.25 -12.43
N ALA A 138 9.54 12.03 -12.35
CA ALA A 138 10.25 11.41 -13.48
C ALA A 138 9.35 11.35 -14.72
N ARG A 139 9.90 11.72 -15.89
CA ARG A 139 9.21 11.59 -17.18
C ARG A 139 9.78 10.40 -17.93
N LEU A 140 8.90 9.49 -18.33
CA LEU A 140 9.29 8.26 -19.00
C LEU A 140 8.78 8.30 -20.43
N THR A 141 9.66 8.00 -21.39
CA THR A 141 9.25 7.76 -22.78
C THR A 141 9.42 6.29 -23.10
N LEU A 142 8.32 5.61 -23.39
CA LEU A 142 8.28 4.19 -23.72
C LEU A 142 8.31 4.02 -25.24
N SER A 143 9.32 3.34 -25.76
CA SER A 143 9.44 3.03 -27.18
C SER A 143 9.35 1.53 -27.45
N ALA A 144 8.70 1.18 -28.56
CA ALA A 144 8.71 -0.14 -29.16
C ALA A 144 9.39 -0.06 -30.53
N ASN A 145 9.78 -1.18 -31.14
CA ASN A 145 10.44 -1.17 -32.45
C ASN A 145 9.63 -0.48 -33.55
N ASP A 146 8.33 -0.75 -33.59
CA ASP A 146 7.40 -0.31 -34.63
C ASP A 146 6.29 0.59 -34.08
N GLY A 147 6.34 0.90 -32.78
CA GLY A 147 5.31 1.65 -32.08
C GLY A 147 5.67 3.12 -31.93
N GLN A 148 4.63 3.97 -31.93
CA GLN A 148 4.77 5.37 -31.50
C GLN A 148 5.25 5.42 -30.04
N PRO A 149 6.25 6.27 -29.73
CA PRO A 149 6.65 6.51 -28.35
C PRO A 149 5.46 6.99 -27.50
N ILE A 150 5.39 6.54 -26.25
CA ILE A 150 4.39 7.03 -25.30
C ILE A 150 5.10 7.68 -24.12
N ASP A 151 4.75 8.93 -23.86
CA ASP A 151 5.18 9.65 -22.67
C ASP A 151 4.23 9.35 -21.50
N ILE A 152 4.81 8.95 -20.38
CA ILE A 152 4.09 8.72 -19.12
C ILE A 152 4.84 9.38 -17.96
N ILE A 153 4.16 9.53 -16.83
CA ILE A 153 4.78 10.03 -15.60
C ILE A 153 5.19 8.83 -14.74
N GLY A 154 6.40 8.83 -14.20
CA GLY A 154 6.86 7.83 -13.25
C GLY A 154 6.36 8.09 -11.82
N GLY A 155 7.18 7.80 -10.82
CA GLY A 155 6.97 8.30 -9.46
C GLY A 155 6.30 7.32 -8.47
N PRO A 156 5.37 7.79 -7.61
CA PRO A 156 4.93 7.04 -6.42
C PRO A 156 4.34 5.65 -6.70
N ALA A 157 3.62 5.46 -7.81
CA ALA A 157 3.04 4.15 -8.14
C ALA A 157 4.14 3.11 -8.41
N ILE A 158 5.13 3.45 -9.22
CA ILE A 158 6.31 2.62 -9.49
C ILE A 158 7.07 2.35 -8.19
N ARG A 159 7.29 3.38 -7.37
CA ARG A 159 7.96 3.26 -6.08
C ARG A 159 7.28 2.28 -5.15
N ARG A 160 5.94 2.32 -5.07
CA ARG A 160 5.16 1.39 -4.24
C ARG A 160 5.36 -0.05 -4.69
N VAL A 161 5.31 -0.33 -6.00
CA VAL A 161 5.55 -1.69 -6.53
C VAL A 161 6.97 -2.16 -6.25
N VAL A 162 7.97 -1.33 -6.56
CA VAL A 162 9.39 -1.68 -6.37
C VAL A 162 9.71 -1.90 -4.89
N SER A 163 9.24 -1.01 -4.01
CA SER A 163 9.40 -1.14 -2.55
C SER A 163 8.72 -2.40 -2.02
N ALA A 164 7.45 -2.63 -2.40
CA ALA A 164 6.71 -3.80 -1.97
C ALA A 164 7.34 -5.11 -2.46
N CYS A 165 7.93 -5.12 -3.66
CA CYS A 165 8.61 -6.28 -4.21
C CYS A 165 9.97 -6.55 -3.51
N ARG A 166 10.71 -5.48 -3.18
CA ARG A 166 12.00 -5.54 -2.45
C ARG A 166 11.85 -5.89 -0.98
N ALA A 167 10.68 -5.66 -0.39
CA ALA A 167 10.43 -6.01 0.99
C ALA A 167 10.71 -7.52 1.23
N PRO A 168 11.07 -7.94 2.44
CA PRO A 168 11.09 -9.37 2.76
C PRO A 168 9.67 -9.95 2.61
N LYS A 169 9.56 -11.22 2.23
CA LYS A 169 8.27 -11.92 2.31
C LYS A 169 7.86 -12.01 3.77
N VAL A 170 6.69 -11.48 4.07
CA VAL A 170 6.12 -11.45 5.41
C VAL A 170 5.28 -12.71 5.54
N GLU A 171 5.74 -13.67 6.32
CA GLU A 171 4.91 -14.85 6.60
C GLU A 171 3.70 -14.45 7.42
N PRO A 172 2.50 -14.95 7.10
CA PRO A 172 1.31 -14.71 7.92
C PRO A 172 1.58 -15.02 9.39
N ILE A 173 1.11 -14.14 10.26
CA ILE A 173 1.21 -14.29 11.72
C ILE A 173 -0.02 -14.98 12.30
N ASP A 174 -0.92 -15.46 11.44
CA ASP A 174 -2.17 -16.12 11.79
C ASP A 174 -1.89 -17.36 12.66
N GLY A 175 -2.54 -17.44 13.82
CA GLY A 175 -2.33 -18.54 14.78
C GLY A 175 -0.94 -18.54 15.45
N ALA A 176 -0.08 -17.55 15.18
CA ALA A 176 1.29 -17.57 15.67
C ALA A 176 1.39 -17.07 17.12
N THR A 177 2.30 -17.70 17.88
CA THR A 177 2.73 -17.20 19.19
C THR A 177 4.16 -16.69 19.11
N PHE A 178 4.41 -15.54 19.72
CA PHE A 178 5.72 -14.92 19.85
C PHE A 178 6.06 -14.72 21.32
N THR A 179 7.31 -15.00 21.69
CA THR A 179 7.80 -14.81 23.06
C THR A 179 9.10 -14.04 23.09
N GLY A 180 9.32 -13.27 24.14
CA GLY A 180 10.57 -12.55 24.37
C GLY A 180 10.60 -11.90 25.75
N ALA A 181 11.56 -11.01 25.97
CA ALA A 181 11.71 -10.28 27.22
C ALA A 181 11.92 -8.79 26.95
N LEU A 182 11.18 -7.94 27.67
CA LEU A 182 11.33 -6.49 27.63
C LEU A 182 12.06 -5.99 28.89
N PRO A 183 12.78 -4.86 28.80
CA PRO A 183 13.38 -4.22 29.96
C PRO A 183 12.29 -3.66 30.88
N CYS A 184 12.55 -3.68 32.18
CA CYS A 184 11.67 -3.16 33.21
C CYS A 184 12.44 -2.12 34.02
N ALA A 185 11.83 -0.97 34.29
CA ALA A 185 12.50 0.11 35.01
C ALA A 185 12.82 -0.24 36.47
N ASP A 186 11.95 -1.04 37.10
CA ASP A 186 11.97 -1.31 38.54
C ASP A 186 11.76 -2.80 38.89
N CYS A 187 12.00 -3.70 37.92
CA CYS A 187 11.97 -5.14 38.12
C CYS A 187 13.03 -5.85 37.25
N PRO A 188 13.34 -7.14 37.48
CA PRO A 188 14.37 -7.85 36.72
C PRO A 188 14.07 -8.02 35.21
N GLY A 189 12.85 -7.73 34.77
CA GLY A 189 12.41 -7.84 33.38
C GLY A 189 10.94 -8.23 33.25
N ILE A 190 10.41 -8.17 32.02
CA ILE A 190 9.04 -8.56 31.70
C ILE A 190 9.10 -9.64 30.62
N ASP A 191 8.66 -10.85 30.94
CA ASP A 191 8.51 -11.90 29.93
C ASP A 191 7.20 -11.65 29.18
N VAL A 192 7.26 -11.61 27.86
CA VAL A 192 6.14 -11.27 26.99
C VAL A 192 5.77 -12.45 26.13
N THR A 193 4.47 -12.76 26.09
CA THR A 193 3.89 -13.73 25.16
C THR A 193 2.77 -13.05 24.39
N LEU A 194 2.87 -13.00 23.06
CA LEU A 194 1.84 -12.51 22.17
C LEU A 194 1.35 -13.64 21.28
N THR A 195 0.06 -13.95 21.32
CA THR A 195 -0.58 -14.97 20.50
C THR A 195 -1.62 -14.33 19.61
N PHE A 196 -1.56 -14.59 18.30
CA PHE A 196 -2.63 -14.35 17.35
C PHE A 196 -3.50 -15.59 17.28
N GLN A 197 -4.82 -15.43 17.44
CA GLN A 197 -5.76 -16.55 17.47
C GLN A 197 -6.22 -16.93 16.05
N ASP A 198 -6.37 -15.94 15.18
CA ASP A 198 -6.93 -16.08 13.84
C ASP A 198 -6.14 -15.24 12.82
N ALA A 199 -6.62 -15.23 11.58
CA ALA A 199 -6.09 -14.38 10.53
C ALA A 199 -6.19 -12.89 10.89
N VAL A 200 -5.08 -12.17 10.75
CA VAL A 200 -5.03 -10.76 11.15
C VAL A 200 -5.59 -9.88 10.04
N GLN A 201 -6.93 -9.74 9.93
CA GLN A 201 -7.65 -8.61 9.29
C GLN A 201 -9.20 -8.72 9.23
N PRO A 202 -9.94 -8.40 10.31
CA PRO A 202 -9.51 -8.28 11.70
C PRO A 202 -9.36 -9.66 12.36
N GLY A 203 -8.32 -9.84 13.17
CA GLY A 203 -8.10 -11.06 13.95
C GLY A 203 -8.08 -10.78 15.45
N ARG A 204 -8.14 -11.84 16.26
CA ARG A 204 -8.03 -11.73 17.72
C ARG A 204 -6.60 -11.94 18.18
N TYR A 205 -6.20 -11.23 19.23
CA TYR A 205 -4.91 -11.46 19.90
C TYR A 205 -5.07 -11.61 21.41
N ARG A 206 -4.08 -12.27 22.01
CA ARG A 206 -3.86 -12.32 23.46
C ARG A 206 -2.41 -11.97 23.76
N LEU A 207 -2.20 -10.93 24.56
CA LEU A 207 -0.91 -10.41 24.99
C LEU A 207 -0.76 -10.59 26.51
N VAL A 208 0.30 -11.27 26.93
CA VAL A 208 0.60 -11.56 28.32
C VAL A 208 1.93 -10.92 28.68
N PHE A 209 1.92 -10.04 29.67
CA PHE A 209 3.11 -9.47 30.30
C PHE A 209 3.29 -10.09 31.68
N ARG A 210 4.33 -10.90 31.86
CA ARG A 210 4.71 -11.47 33.15
C ARG A 210 5.88 -10.67 33.72
N TYR A 211 5.57 -9.79 34.67
CA TYR A 211 6.57 -9.04 35.40
C TYR A 211 7.24 -9.99 36.39
N ARG A 212 8.55 -10.16 36.23
CA ARG A 212 9.32 -11.03 37.14
C ARG A 212 9.13 -10.51 38.56
N GLU A 213 8.65 -11.39 39.45
CA GLU A 213 8.36 -11.13 40.87
C GLU A 213 7.10 -10.30 41.18
N ARG A 214 6.40 -9.73 40.18
CA ARG A 214 5.25 -8.83 40.43
C ARG A 214 3.90 -9.32 39.90
N GLY A 215 3.88 -10.42 39.14
CA GLY A 215 2.65 -11.04 38.66
C GLY A 215 2.48 -10.95 37.15
N THR A 216 1.23 -11.05 36.69
CA THR A 216 0.90 -11.15 35.26
C THR A 216 -0.23 -10.20 34.89
N ILE A 217 -0.06 -9.50 33.78
CA ILE A 217 -1.10 -8.70 33.12
C ILE A 217 -1.45 -9.39 31.80
N THR A 218 -2.74 -9.54 31.52
CA THR A 218 -3.23 -10.11 30.25
C THR A 218 -4.17 -9.12 29.57
N THR A 219 -3.90 -8.87 28.30
CA THR A 219 -4.69 -8.01 27.42
C THR A 219 -5.15 -8.82 26.21
N GLU A 220 -6.43 -8.71 25.87
CA GLU A 220 -7.01 -9.34 24.69
C GLU A 220 -7.68 -8.26 23.85
N GLY A 221 -7.76 -8.48 22.55
CA GLY A 221 -8.38 -7.51 21.65
C GLY A 221 -8.27 -7.87 20.18
N ASN A 222 -8.43 -6.84 19.35
CA ASN A 222 -8.37 -6.96 17.90
C ASN A 222 -6.98 -6.58 17.37
N ALA A 223 -6.45 -7.43 16.49
CA ALA A 223 -5.28 -7.17 15.70
C ALA A 223 -5.71 -6.79 14.27
N THR A 224 -5.11 -5.75 13.72
CA THR A 224 -5.38 -5.29 12.35
C THR A 224 -4.06 -4.94 11.69
N ALA A 225 -3.82 -5.43 10.47
CA ALA A 225 -2.66 -4.99 9.71
C ALA A 225 -2.82 -3.52 9.32
N ALA A 226 -1.71 -2.79 9.39
CA ALA A 226 -1.61 -1.45 8.86
C ALA A 226 -1.72 -1.48 7.32
N PRO A 227 -2.00 -0.32 6.69
CA PRO A 227 -1.92 -0.19 5.24
C PRO A 227 -0.58 -0.71 4.68
N PRO A 228 -0.57 -1.39 3.52
CA PRO A 228 0.63 -2.05 2.98
C PRO A 228 1.83 -1.13 2.76
N ASP A 229 1.62 0.17 2.57
CA ASP A 229 2.66 1.17 2.39
C ASP A 229 3.43 1.50 3.69
N VAL A 230 2.90 1.12 4.85
CA VAL A 230 3.56 1.24 6.16
C VAL A 230 4.45 0.03 6.46
N GLY A 231 4.34 -1.04 5.66
CA GLY A 231 5.06 -2.30 5.86
C GLY A 231 4.28 -3.30 6.71
N PRO A 232 4.93 -4.38 7.19
CA PRO A 232 4.28 -5.43 7.98
C PRO A 232 4.06 -5.01 9.44
N VAL A 233 3.25 -3.97 9.60
CA VAL A 233 2.93 -3.36 10.88
C VAL A 233 1.53 -3.78 11.29
N TYR A 234 1.34 -4.09 12.57
CA TYR A 234 0.06 -4.52 13.11
C TYR A 234 -0.33 -3.64 14.30
N ARG A 235 -1.60 -3.22 14.30
CA ARG A 235 -2.25 -2.48 15.37
C ARG A 235 -2.92 -3.46 16.33
N LEU A 236 -2.60 -3.37 17.62
CA LEU A 236 -3.21 -4.16 18.69
C LEU A 236 -4.12 -3.26 19.53
N ALA A 237 -5.44 -3.44 19.40
CA ALA A 237 -6.45 -2.64 20.10
C ALA A 237 -7.14 -3.49 21.18
N PRO A 238 -6.94 -3.19 22.48
CA PRO A 238 -7.57 -3.93 23.59
C PRO A 238 -9.09 -3.82 23.61
N ASP A 239 -9.78 -4.89 24.06
CA ASP A 239 -11.25 -4.88 24.19
C ASP A 239 -11.76 -3.99 25.31
N LYS A 240 -11.07 -4.01 26.46
CA LYS A 240 -11.51 -3.34 27.70
C LYS A 240 -11.07 -1.87 27.76
N GLY A 241 -10.81 -1.27 26.60
CA GLY A 241 -10.07 -0.01 26.51
C GLY A 241 -8.62 -0.18 26.94
N GLY A 242 -7.83 0.88 26.83
CA GLY A 242 -6.41 0.87 27.13
C GLY A 242 -5.58 1.45 25.98
N GLU A 243 -4.26 1.41 26.15
CA GLU A 243 -3.33 1.95 25.16
C GLU A 243 -3.24 1.03 23.95
N ILE A 244 -3.28 1.62 22.76
CA ILE A 244 -3.05 0.90 21.50
C ILE A 244 -1.57 0.59 21.42
N SER A 245 -1.26 -0.68 21.15
CA SER A 245 0.12 -1.08 20.87
C SER A 245 0.32 -1.31 19.38
N TRP A 246 1.55 -1.10 18.92
CA TRP A 246 1.96 -1.33 17.55
C TRP A 246 3.14 -2.30 17.53
N ILE A 247 3.13 -3.22 16.58
CA ILE A 247 4.23 -4.14 16.34
C ILE A 247 4.63 -4.14 14.87
N GLU A 248 5.87 -4.48 14.58
CA GLU A 248 6.41 -4.67 13.23
C GLU A 248 6.99 -6.07 13.11
N GLN A 249 6.60 -6.81 12.08
CA GLN A 249 7.23 -8.08 11.74
C GLN A 249 8.47 -7.81 10.88
N VAL A 250 9.63 -7.76 11.53
CA VAL A 250 10.91 -7.47 10.88
C VAL A 250 11.50 -8.70 10.18
N ARG A 251 11.10 -9.91 10.59
CA ARG A 251 11.38 -11.20 9.95
C ARG A 251 10.19 -12.15 10.13
N PRO A 252 10.07 -13.21 9.32
CA PRO A 252 8.98 -14.19 9.45
C PRO A 252 8.72 -14.70 10.89
N ASP A 253 9.81 -14.90 11.62
CA ASP A 253 9.87 -15.42 12.99
C ASP A 253 10.11 -14.33 14.05
N ILE A 254 10.20 -13.04 13.68
CA ILE A 254 10.51 -11.97 14.63
C ILE A 254 9.59 -10.77 14.46
N ILE A 255 8.99 -10.39 15.59
CA ILE A 255 8.30 -9.11 15.74
C ILE A 255 9.01 -8.24 16.76
N VAL A 256 8.85 -6.93 16.61
CA VAL A 256 9.33 -5.92 17.58
C VAL A 256 8.20 -4.97 17.90
N PHE A 257 8.14 -4.49 19.14
CA PHE A 257 7.24 -3.38 19.49
C PHE A 257 7.71 -2.07 18.85
N ARG A 258 6.74 -1.26 18.46
CA ARG A 258 6.93 0.12 18.01
C ARG A 258 6.53 1.07 19.14
N THR A 259 6.82 2.36 18.96
CA THR A 259 6.35 3.39 19.88
C THR A 259 4.82 3.56 19.81
N PRO A 260 4.17 4.18 20.81
CA PRO A 260 2.71 4.40 20.80
C PRO A 260 2.20 5.19 19.60
N ASP A 261 3.03 6.09 19.06
CA ASP A 261 2.81 6.87 17.84
C ASP A 261 3.23 6.14 16.55
N ASN A 262 3.45 4.82 16.62
CA ASN A 262 3.74 3.92 15.50
C ASN A 262 5.06 4.22 14.77
N PHE A 263 6.08 4.73 15.45
CA PHE A 263 7.43 4.82 14.91
C PHE A 263 8.28 3.62 15.32
N ARG A 264 9.23 3.26 14.45
CA ARG A 264 10.25 2.28 14.78
C ARG A 264 11.20 2.88 15.82
N SER A 265 11.55 2.10 16.83
CA SER A 265 12.48 2.50 17.88
C SER A 265 13.67 1.55 17.91
N ASP A 266 14.89 2.09 17.78
CA ASP A 266 16.12 1.31 17.90
C ASP A 266 16.28 0.69 19.29
N ALA A 267 15.73 1.34 20.31
CA ALA A 267 15.71 0.79 21.67
C ALA A 267 14.80 -0.45 21.75
N MET A 268 13.60 -0.39 21.18
CA MET A 268 12.66 -1.53 21.17
C MET A 268 13.13 -2.65 20.25
N ALA A 269 13.83 -2.34 19.15
CA ALA A 269 14.37 -3.32 18.22
C ALA A 269 15.40 -4.27 18.86
N ARG A 270 15.99 -3.90 20.01
CA ARG A 270 16.91 -4.76 20.79
C ARG A 270 16.20 -5.86 21.58
N TYR A 271 14.86 -5.81 21.67
CA TYR A 271 14.05 -6.74 22.46
C TYR A 271 13.01 -7.44 21.57
N PRO A 272 13.46 -8.24 20.60
CA PRO A 272 12.56 -8.95 19.70
C PRO A 272 11.72 -10.00 20.44
N LEU A 273 10.48 -10.19 19.98
CA LEU A 273 9.73 -11.41 20.28
C LEU A 273 9.92 -12.38 19.13
N THR A 274 10.29 -13.62 19.47
CA THR A 274 10.57 -14.68 18.51
C THR A 274 9.38 -15.63 18.45
N ARG A 275 9.01 -16.05 17.24
CA ARG A 275 7.93 -17.00 17.00
C ARG A 275 8.28 -18.31 17.69
N THR A 276 7.43 -18.74 18.61
CA THR A 276 7.52 -20.10 19.17
C THR A 276 6.79 -21.02 18.20
N GLN A 277 7.47 -22.05 17.72
CA GLN A 277 6.81 -23.14 17.01
C GLN A 277 5.86 -23.82 18.00
N GLY A 278 4.60 -23.43 17.99
CA GLY A 278 3.56 -24.17 18.67
C GLY A 278 3.50 -25.56 18.03
N GLN A 279 3.73 -26.60 18.82
CA GLN A 279 3.18 -27.90 18.45
C GLN A 279 1.67 -27.69 18.42
N VAL A 280 1.10 -27.74 17.21
CA VAL A 280 -0.35 -27.84 17.04
C VAL A 280 -0.75 -29.11 17.79
N GLN A 281 -1.34 -28.95 18.97
CA GLN A 281 -1.98 -30.03 19.72
C GLN A 281 -3.35 -30.31 19.12
#